data_AF-A0A7H4MBR0-F1
#
_entry.id   AF-A0A7H4MBR0-F1
#
_cell.length_a   1.000
_cell.length_b   1.000
_cell.length_c   1.000
_cell.angle_alpha   90.00
_cell.angle_beta   90.00
_cell.angle_gamma   90.00
#
_symmetry.space_group_name_H-M   'P 1'
#
loop_
_entity.id
_entity.type
_entity.pdbx_description
1 polymer ?
#
loop_
_entity_poly.entity_id
_entity_poly.type
_entity_poly.pdbx_seq_one_letter_code
_entity_poly.pdbx_strand_id
1 'polypeptide(L)'
;MQRSIRPINSNLVMGESSSLSTIFDSVPFTGIQLATDTTMLPESMRGYAPIIRGIAKTNARVVIKQNGYQVYQTYVAPGAFEITDMYPSGGSGDLYVSVEESDGSKQEFVVPFATLPVMVRENQLEYEITSGKYRPYDGGVDETPFTQATATYGVSSSLTVYGGMQAPRATRRYRRVSAITSAS
;
A
#
# COMPACT_ATOMS: atom_id res chain seq x y z
N MET A 1 -5.25 -7.12 -16.91
CA MET A 1 -4.18 -8.12 -17.14
C MET A 1 -2.95 -7.72 -16.36
N GLN A 2 -2.22 -8.68 -15.79
CA GLN A 2 -0.98 -8.42 -15.03
C GLN A 2 0.11 -9.37 -15.50
N ARG A 3 1.34 -8.87 -15.59
CA ARG A 3 2.52 -9.65 -15.97
C ARG A 3 3.73 -9.24 -15.14
N SER A 4 4.37 -10.21 -14.50
CA SER A 4 5.63 -10.00 -13.78
C SER A 4 6.83 -9.97 -14.74
N ILE A 5 7.73 -9.03 -14.52
CA ILE A 5 8.96 -8.79 -15.27
C ILE A 5 10.14 -9.01 -14.30
N ARG A 6 10.55 -10.29 -14.19
CA ARG A 6 11.61 -10.75 -13.27
C ARG A 6 12.95 -9.99 -13.40
N PRO A 7 13.47 -9.65 -14.60
CA PRO A 7 14.76 -8.97 -14.72
C PRO A 7 14.88 -7.63 -13.97
N ILE A 8 13.74 -6.98 -13.71
CA ILE A 8 13.66 -5.69 -13.02
C ILE A 8 12.79 -5.79 -11.76
N ASN A 9 12.48 -7.00 -11.28
CA ASN A 9 11.62 -7.26 -10.12
C ASN A 9 10.37 -6.39 -10.11
N SER A 10 9.61 -6.34 -11.20
CA SER A 10 8.49 -5.42 -11.36
C SER A 10 7.26 -6.10 -11.94
N ASN A 11 6.09 -5.57 -11.64
CA ASN A 11 4.82 -5.98 -12.24
C ASN A 11 4.33 -4.92 -13.21
N LEU A 12 3.91 -5.39 -14.38
CA LEU A 12 3.21 -4.60 -15.39
C LEU A 12 1.73 -4.93 -15.32
N VAL A 13 0.91 -3.94 -14.99
CA VAL A 13 -0.55 -4.01 -14.98
C VAL A 13 -1.09 -3.22 -16.17
N MET A 14 -2.03 -3.81 -16.90
CA MET A 14 -2.78 -3.15 -17.96
C MET A 14 -4.27 -3.37 -17.77
N GLY A 15 -5.05 -2.29 -17.79
CA GLY A 15 -6.49 -2.30 -17.57
C GLY A 15 -6.86 -1.42 -16.37
N GLU A 16 -7.87 -1.85 -15.62
CA GLU A 16 -8.37 -1.13 -14.45
C GLU A 16 -7.57 -1.50 -13.20
N SER A 17 -7.05 -0.51 -12.49
CA SER A 17 -6.33 -0.69 -11.23
C SER A 17 -6.28 0.63 -10.43
N SER A 18 -5.46 0.68 -9.40
CA SER A 18 -5.21 1.88 -8.58
C SER A 18 -3.71 2.15 -8.49
N SER A 19 -3.31 3.41 -8.50
CA SER A 19 -1.89 3.78 -8.31
C SER A 19 -1.44 3.45 -6.90
N LEU A 20 -0.15 3.19 -6.72
CA LEU A 20 0.41 2.99 -5.38
C LEU A 20 0.35 4.29 -4.59
N SER A 21 0.14 4.18 -3.28
CA SER A 21 0.04 5.33 -2.38
C SER A 21 1.36 5.63 -1.65
N THR A 22 2.49 5.30 -2.28
CA THR A 22 3.83 5.42 -1.69
C THR A 22 4.26 6.87 -1.46
N ILE A 23 3.93 7.78 -2.39
CA ILE A 23 4.31 9.21 -2.33
C ILE A 23 3.10 10.14 -2.51
N PHE A 24 2.12 9.73 -3.30
CA PHE A 24 0.89 10.47 -3.57
C PHE A 24 -0.32 9.66 -3.12
N ASP A 25 -1.48 10.30 -2.99
CA ASP A 25 -2.73 9.58 -2.74
C ASP A 25 -3.01 8.57 -3.87
N SER A 26 -3.63 7.44 -3.54
CA SER A 26 -3.98 6.42 -4.54
C SER A 26 -5.04 6.96 -5.51
N VAL A 27 -4.80 6.80 -6.80
CA VAL A 27 -5.67 7.25 -7.88
C VAL A 27 -6.20 6.02 -8.63
N PRO A 28 -7.51 5.73 -8.60
CA PRO A 28 -8.10 4.70 -9.46
C PRO A 28 -7.96 5.10 -10.93
N PHE A 29 -7.52 4.16 -11.77
CA PHE A 29 -7.24 4.43 -13.17
C PHE A 29 -7.58 3.27 -14.11
N THR A 30 -7.78 3.61 -15.38
CA THR A 30 -7.78 2.67 -16.50
C THR A 30 -6.59 3.01 -17.40
N GLY A 31 -5.63 2.08 -17.53
CA GLY A 31 -4.38 2.35 -18.24
C GLY A 31 -3.30 1.31 -18.01
N ILE A 32 -2.06 1.78 -17.86
CA ILE A 32 -0.88 0.95 -17.67
C ILE A 32 -0.13 1.42 -16.43
N GLN A 33 0.32 0.46 -15.62
CA GLN A 33 1.21 0.70 -14.49
C GLN A 33 2.37 -0.28 -14.53
N LEU A 34 3.58 0.22 -14.34
CA LEU A 34 4.79 -0.55 -14.08
C LEU A 34 5.29 -0.18 -12.69
N ALA A 35 5.34 -1.14 -11.78
CA ALA A 35 5.79 -0.90 -10.41
C ALA A 35 6.75 -1.99 -9.95
N THR A 36 7.72 -1.62 -9.11
CA THR A 36 8.58 -2.59 -8.43
C THR A 36 7.73 -3.51 -7.57
N ASP A 37 7.97 -4.82 -7.67
CA ASP A 37 7.33 -5.84 -6.86
C ASP A 37 8.33 -6.38 -5.84
N THR A 38 8.24 -5.86 -4.62
CA THR A 38 9.09 -6.23 -3.49
C THR A 38 8.81 -7.64 -2.99
N THR A 39 7.71 -8.28 -3.40
CA THR A 39 7.42 -9.69 -3.07
C THR A 39 8.26 -10.68 -3.88
N MET A 40 8.88 -10.21 -4.98
CA MET A 40 9.86 -10.99 -5.75
C MET A 40 11.25 -11.02 -5.07
N LEU A 41 11.46 -10.22 -4.03
CA LEU A 41 12.67 -10.27 -3.21
C LEU A 41 12.61 -11.44 -2.22
N PRO A 42 13.77 -11.99 -1.80
CA PRO A 42 13.83 -13.06 -0.80
C PRO A 42 13.08 -12.70 0.48
N GLU A 43 12.53 -13.72 1.16
CA GLU A 43 11.66 -13.58 2.33
C GLU A 43 12.21 -12.69 3.45
N SER A 44 13.52 -12.75 3.67
CA SER A 44 14.26 -11.92 4.63
C SER A 44 14.24 -10.42 4.31
N MET A 45 13.73 -10.04 3.14
CA MET A 45 13.75 -8.68 2.61
C MET A 45 12.38 -8.00 2.53
N ARG A 46 11.28 -8.69 2.86
CA ARG A 46 9.91 -8.18 2.73
C ARG A 46 9.53 -7.23 3.88
N GLY A 47 8.73 -6.20 3.56
CA GLY A 47 8.51 -4.99 4.37
C GLY A 47 7.89 -5.16 5.76
N TYR A 48 7.86 -4.05 6.52
CA TYR A 48 7.32 -3.96 7.87
C TYR A 48 5.80 -4.15 7.89
N ALA A 49 5.31 -5.14 8.65
CA ALA A 49 3.91 -5.26 9.04
C ALA A 49 3.81 -4.99 10.55
N PRO A 50 2.92 -4.11 11.02
CA PRO A 50 2.74 -3.87 12.44
C PRO A 50 2.17 -5.12 13.10
N ILE A 51 2.64 -5.37 14.32
CA ILE A 51 2.12 -6.45 15.16
C ILE A 51 0.78 -5.98 15.74
N ILE A 52 -0.28 -6.72 15.47
CA ILE A 52 -1.61 -6.43 16.03
C ILE A 52 -1.81 -7.29 17.27
N ARG A 53 -2.13 -6.64 18.39
CA ARG A 53 -2.36 -7.29 19.68
C ARG A 53 -3.79 -7.07 20.13
N GLY A 54 -4.40 -8.10 20.71
CA GLY A 54 -5.74 -8.02 21.25
C GLY A 54 -6.00 -9.13 22.25
N ILE A 55 -7.21 -9.12 22.83
CA ILE A 55 -7.68 -10.16 23.74
C ILE A 55 -9.05 -10.63 23.24
N ALA A 56 -9.16 -11.92 22.95
CA ALA A 56 -10.43 -12.57 22.63
C ALA A 56 -11.02 -13.19 23.90
N LYS A 57 -12.33 -13.00 24.13
CA LYS A 57 -13.04 -13.59 25.27
C LYS A 57 -13.39 -15.05 25.01
N THR A 58 -13.59 -15.41 23.74
CA THR A 58 -13.99 -16.73 23.27
C THR A 58 -13.13 -17.14 22.06
N ASN A 59 -13.48 -18.24 21.40
CA ASN A 59 -12.96 -18.47 20.06
C ASN A 59 -13.51 -17.36 19.16
N ALA A 60 -12.62 -16.54 18.61
CA ALA A 60 -13.02 -15.36 17.86
C ALA A 60 -12.48 -15.40 16.44
N ARG A 61 -13.27 -14.83 15.52
CA ARG A 61 -12.83 -14.53 14.16
C ARG A 61 -12.30 -13.11 14.14
N VAL A 62 -11.02 -12.95 13.80
CA VAL A 62 -10.40 -11.64 13.65
C VAL A 62 -10.38 -11.29 12.17
N VAL A 63 -10.99 -10.14 11.82
CA VAL A 63 -11.06 -9.60 10.46
C VAL A 63 -10.37 -8.24 10.45
N ILE A 64 -9.50 -8.03 9.47
CA ILE A 64 -8.72 -6.80 9.36
C ILE A 64 -8.99 -6.17 8.00
N LYS A 65 -9.36 -4.89 8.03
CA LYS A 65 -9.66 -4.10 6.84
C LYS A 65 -8.74 -2.89 6.72
N GLN A 66 -8.34 -2.57 5.50
CA GLN A 66 -7.60 -1.36 5.16
C GLN A 66 -8.27 -0.69 3.97
N ASN A 67 -8.51 0.63 4.03
CA ASN A 67 -9.22 1.38 2.98
C ASN A 67 -10.57 0.74 2.57
N GLY A 68 -11.26 0.10 3.53
CA GLY A 68 -12.54 -0.59 3.31
C GLY A 68 -12.44 -2.04 2.80
N TYR A 69 -11.26 -2.51 2.36
CA TYR A 69 -11.05 -3.86 1.85
C TYR A 69 -10.55 -4.80 2.94
N GLN A 70 -11.04 -6.05 2.98
CA GLN A 70 -10.52 -7.08 3.88
C GLN A 70 -9.13 -7.53 3.41
N VAL A 71 -8.12 -7.28 4.23
CA VAL A 71 -6.71 -7.60 3.93
C VAL A 71 -6.22 -8.84 4.66
N TYR A 72 -6.86 -9.22 5.76
CA TYR A 72 -6.50 -10.41 6.53
C TYR A 72 -7.70 -10.94 7.32
N GLN A 73 -7.72 -12.25 7.54
CA GLN A 73 -8.70 -12.93 8.39
C GLN A 73 -8.09 -14.17 9.02
N THR A 74 -8.27 -14.34 10.32
CA THR A 74 -7.84 -15.54 11.06
C THR A 74 -8.81 -15.88 12.19
N TYR A 75 -8.64 -17.05 12.80
CA TYR A 75 -9.33 -17.46 14.02
C TYR A 75 -8.34 -17.56 15.17
N VAL A 76 -8.70 -17.03 16.33
CA VAL A 76 -7.88 -17.04 17.54
C VAL A 76 -8.60 -17.76 18.67
N ALA A 77 -7.82 -18.43 19.52
CA ALA A 77 -8.31 -19.04 20.75
C ALA A 77 -8.64 -17.96 21.80
N PRO A 78 -9.44 -18.28 22.84
CA PRO A 78 -9.67 -17.37 23.96
C PRO A 78 -8.36 -16.97 24.64
N GLY A 79 -8.20 -15.68 24.92
CA GLY A 79 -7.01 -15.12 25.55
C GLY A 79 -6.33 -14.03 24.70
N ALA A 80 -5.14 -13.64 25.13
CA ALA A 80 -4.31 -12.70 24.38
C ALA A 80 -3.82 -13.32 23.07
N PHE A 81 -3.87 -12.55 21.99
CA PHE A 81 -3.37 -12.96 20.68
C PHE A 81 -2.48 -11.88 20.08
N GLU A 82 -1.56 -12.32 19.23
CA GLU A 82 -0.73 -11.44 18.40
C GLU A 82 -0.76 -11.93 16.96
N ILE A 83 -0.96 -11.01 16.01
CA ILE A 83 -0.92 -11.29 14.57
C ILE A 83 0.37 -10.67 14.03
N THR A 84 1.24 -11.52 13.48
CA THR A 84 2.59 -11.17 13.02
C THR A 84 2.86 -11.55 11.56
N ASP A 85 1.94 -12.30 10.95
CA ASP A 85 2.02 -12.91 9.63
C ASP A 85 1.20 -12.17 8.57
N MET A 86 0.74 -10.95 8.88
CA MET A 86 0.09 -10.10 7.90
C MET A 86 1.08 -9.65 6.83
N TYR A 87 0.74 -9.87 5.57
CA TYR A 87 1.45 -9.27 4.46
C TYR A 87 1.05 -7.80 4.31
N PRO A 88 2.00 -6.87 4.13
CA PRO A 88 1.67 -5.49 3.82
C PRO A 88 0.94 -5.46 2.48
N SER A 89 -0.31 -4.99 2.47
CA SER A 89 -1.16 -4.85 1.27
C SER A 89 -0.67 -3.75 0.30
N GLY A 90 0.57 -3.25 0.45
CA GLY A 90 1.13 -2.15 -0.34
C GLY A 90 0.40 -0.81 -0.17
N GLY A 91 -0.59 -0.74 0.73
CA GLY A 91 -1.42 0.43 0.98
C GLY A 91 -1.00 1.21 2.22
N SER A 92 -1.10 2.53 2.14
CA SER A 92 -1.13 3.43 3.29
C SER A 92 -2.54 3.50 3.90
N GLY A 93 -2.64 3.81 5.19
CA GLY A 93 -3.91 4.04 5.90
C GLY A 93 -4.20 3.02 7.00
N ASP A 94 -4.95 3.46 8.01
CA ASP A 94 -5.19 2.73 9.26
C ASP A 94 -5.81 1.34 9.05
N LEU A 95 -5.46 0.41 9.95
CA LEU A 95 -6.03 -0.93 9.98
C LEU A 95 -7.24 -0.94 10.92
N TYR A 96 -8.39 -1.29 10.37
CA TYR A 96 -9.63 -1.51 11.10
C TYR A 96 -9.72 -2.98 11.47
N VAL A 97 -9.62 -3.26 12.77
CA VAL A 97 -9.65 -4.62 13.30
C VAL A 97 -11.02 -4.87 13.92
N SER A 98 -11.65 -5.98 13.53
CA SER A 98 -12.91 -6.47 14.10
C SER A 98 -12.69 -7.87 14.65
N VAL A 99 -12.94 -8.06 15.94
CA VAL A 99 -12.88 -9.35 16.65
C VAL A 99 -14.32 -9.79 16.90
N GLU A 100 -14.76 -10.78 16.13
CA GLU A 100 -16.10 -11.35 16.24
C GLU A 100 -16.05 -12.60 17.12
N GLU A 101 -16.61 -12.50 18.30
CA GLU A 101 -16.65 -13.55 19.31
C GLU A 101 -17.70 -14.62 18.95
N SER A 102 -17.54 -15.84 19.45
CA SER A 102 -18.49 -16.94 19.24
C SER A 102 -19.88 -16.67 19.83
N ASP A 103 -19.98 -15.78 20.82
CA ASP A 103 -21.24 -15.34 21.42
C ASP A 103 -21.97 -14.26 20.59
N GLY A 104 -21.39 -13.87 19.44
CA GLY A 104 -21.93 -12.86 18.54
C GLY A 104 -21.55 -11.42 18.92
N SER A 105 -20.87 -11.21 20.05
CA SER A 105 -20.33 -9.90 20.39
C SER A 105 -19.16 -9.52 19.47
N LYS A 106 -18.99 -8.22 19.23
CA LYS A 106 -17.94 -7.69 18.37
C LYS A 106 -17.13 -6.65 19.10
N GLN A 107 -15.82 -6.71 18.96
CA GLN A 107 -14.90 -5.69 19.44
C GLN A 107 -14.21 -5.07 18.24
N GLU A 108 -14.25 -3.74 18.12
CA GLU A 108 -13.64 -3.03 17.00
C GLU A 108 -12.64 -2.01 17.52
N PHE A 109 -11.46 -1.99 16.91
CA PHE A 109 -10.42 -1.02 17.22
C PHE A 109 -9.59 -0.71 15.99
N VAL A 110 -8.99 0.47 16.01
CA VAL A 110 -8.13 0.96 14.93
C VAL A 110 -6.69 0.81 15.37
N VAL A 111 -5.89 0.11 14.57
CA VAL A 111 -4.44 0.10 14.72
C VAL A 111 -3.91 1.14 13.74
N PRO A 112 -3.30 2.23 14.25
CA PRO A 112 -2.72 3.24 13.38
C PRO A 112 -1.67 2.58 12.51
N PHE A 113 -1.88 2.64 11.20
CA PHE A 113 -0.88 2.17 10.24
C PHE A 113 -0.13 3.39 9.77
N ALA A 114 0.80 3.84 10.61
CA ALA A 114 1.82 4.77 10.15
C ALA A 114 2.68 3.99 9.16
N THR A 115 2.54 4.28 7.86
CA THR A 115 3.59 3.93 6.93
C THR A 115 4.86 4.57 7.47
N LEU A 116 5.86 3.75 7.80
CA LEU A 116 7.21 4.26 8.03
C LEU A 116 7.55 5.18 6.84
N PRO A 117 8.28 6.29 7.07
CA PRO A 117 8.83 7.07 5.97
C PRO A 117 9.41 6.09 4.96
N VAL A 118 9.15 6.27 3.66
CA VAL A 118 9.53 5.31 2.61
C VAL A 118 11.01 4.97 2.79
N MET A 119 11.30 3.88 3.49
CA MET A 119 12.63 3.47 3.89
C MET A 119 12.86 2.16 3.20
N VAL A 120 13.69 2.22 2.17
CA VAL A 120 14.11 1.04 1.42
C VAL A 120 15.54 0.75 1.85
N ARG A 121 15.98 -0.51 1.72
CA ARG A 121 17.35 -0.86 2.10
C ARG A 121 18.37 -0.06 1.30
N GLU A 122 19.56 0.06 1.88
CA GLU A 122 20.72 0.57 1.16
C GLU A 122 20.87 -0.14 -0.19
N ASN A 123 21.07 0.66 -1.24
CA ASN A 123 21.18 0.25 -2.63
C ASN A 123 19.91 -0.38 -3.24
N GLN A 124 18.76 -0.29 -2.57
CA GLN A 124 17.47 -0.70 -3.12
C GLN A 124 16.79 0.49 -3.79
N LEU A 125 16.28 0.28 -5.00
CA LEU A 125 15.45 1.23 -5.74
C LEU A 125 14.04 0.65 -5.87
N GLU A 126 13.06 1.40 -5.41
CA GLU A 126 11.64 1.17 -5.69
C GLU A 126 11.12 2.28 -6.57
N TYR A 127 10.32 1.92 -7.57
CA TYR A 127 9.72 2.88 -8.48
C TYR A 127 8.34 2.45 -8.92
N GLU A 128 7.51 3.43 -9.27
CA GLU A 128 6.20 3.26 -9.89
C GLU A 128 6.08 4.24 -11.05
N ILE A 129 5.58 3.77 -12.19
CA ILE A 129 5.17 4.61 -13.31
C ILE A 129 3.76 4.19 -13.71
N THR A 130 2.82 5.12 -13.56
CA THR A 130 1.41 4.92 -13.88
C THR A 130 0.99 5.94 -14.94
N SER A 131 0.36 5.48 -16.01
CA SER A 131 -0.21 6.34 -17.04
C SER A 131 -1.55 5.79 -17.49
N GLY A 132 -2.59 6.60 -17.35
CA GLY A 132 -3.96 6.19 -17.66
C GLY A 132 -4.93 7.34 -17.57
N LYS A 133 -6.22 7.00 -17.58
CA LYS A 133 -7.29 7.93 -17.27
C LYS A 133 -7.72 7.72 -15.83
N TYR A 134 -7.91 8.81 -15.11
CA TYR A 134 -8.58 8.77 -13.81
C TYR A 134 -9.98 8.20 -13.98
N ARG A 135 -10.34 7.25 -13.10
CA ARG A 135 -11.66 6.62 -13.07
C ARG A 135 -12.42 7.07 -11.83
N PRO A 136 -13.30 8.07 -11.93
CA PRO A 136 -14.06 8.56 -10.79
C PRO A 136 -15.08 7.54 -10.31
N TYR A 137 -15.34 7.55 -9.00
CA TYR A 137 -16.35 6.70 -8.35
C TYR A 137 -17.78 7.21 -8.59
N ASP A 138 -17.93 8.50 -8.88
CA ASP A 138 -19.22 9.17 -9.07
C ASP A 138 -19.23 9.88 -10.43
N GLY A 139 -20.34 9.81 -11.17
CA GLY A 139 -20.43 10.20 -12.59
C GLY A 139 -20.31 11.71 -12.88
N GLY A 140 -20.01 12.52 -11.86
CA GLY A 140 -19.90 13.98 -11.95
C GLY A 140 -18.49 14.53 -12.20
N VAL A 141 -17.47 13.67 -12.39
CA VAL A 141 -16.08 14.08 -12.63
C VAL A 141 -15.61 13.56 -13.98
N ASP A 142 -14.93 14.40 -14.76
CA ASP A 142 -14.41 14.02 -16.07
C ASP A 142 -13.24 13.03 -15.98
N GLU A 143 -13.26 12.01 -16.84
CA GLU A 143 -12.13 11.10 -17.07
C GLU A 143 -10.90 11.90 -17.54
N THR A 144 -10.02 12.25 -16.61
CA THR A 144 -8.85 13.06 -16.93
C THR A 144 -7.63 12.16 -17.11
N PRO A 145 -6.91 12.24 -18.25
CA PRO A 145 -5.67 11.51 -18.42
C PRO A 145 -4.61 12.04 -17.46
N PHE A 146 -3.86 11.16 -16.82
CA PHE A 146 -2.77 11.52 -15.92
C PHE A 146 -1.56 10.61 -16.12
N THR A 147 -0.42 11.11 -15.65
CA THR A 147 0.81 10.35 -15.52
C THR A 147 1.39 10.63 -14.14
N GLN A 148 1.75 9.55 -13.45
CA GLN A 148 2.41 9.54 -12.16
C GLN A 148 3.72 8.78 -12.29
N ALA A 149 4.79 9.31 -11.71
CA ALA A 149 6.04 8.61 -11.55
C ALA A 149 6.56 8.87 -10.14
N THR A 150 6.93 7.80 -9.42
CA THR A 150 7.51 7.86 -8.08
C THR A 150 8.77 7.00 -8.06
N ALA A 151 9.75 7.43 -7.27
CA ALA A 151 10.97 6.68 -7.05
C ALA A 151 11.47 6.89 -5.63
N THR A 152 11.98 5.82 -5.04
CA THR A 152 12.58 5.78 -3.71
C THR A 152 13.87 5.00 -3.75
N TYR A 153 14.94 5.58 -3.23
CA TYR A 153 16.27 4.99 -3.22
C TYR A 153 16.91 5.06 -1.84
N GLY A 154 17.37 3.91 -1.35
CA GLY A 154 18.07 3.78 -0.09
C GLY A 154 19.55 4.10 -0.29
N VAL A 155 19.98 5.26 0.19
CA VAL A 155 21.36 5.73 0.02
C VAL A 155 22.30 5.08 1.02
N SER A 156 21.81 4.81 2.25
CA SER A 156 22.55 4.09 3.29
C SER A 156 21.58 3.34 4.20
N SER A 157 22.11 2.54 5.14
CA SER A 157 21.29 1.83 6.14
C SER A 157 20.37 2.72 6.98
N SER A 158 20.61 4.04 7.01
CA SER A 158 19.82 5.01 7.77
C SER A 158 19.23 6.16 6.94
N LEU A 159 19.53 6.24 5.64
CA LEU A 159 19.12 7.33 4.76
C LEU A 159 18.37 6.81 3.53
N THR A 160 17.15 7.30 3.33
CA THR A 160 16.38 7.06 2.12
C THR A 160 15.92 8.37 1.49
N VAL A 161 16.03 8.45 0.17
CA VAL A 161 15.58 9.58 -0.63
C VAL A 161 14.39 9.13 -1.47
N TYR A 162 13.27 9.84 -1.38
CA TYR A 162 12.11 9.57 -2.19
C TYR A 162 11.57 10.85 -2.85
N GLY A 163 10.98 10.67 -4.02
CA GLY A 163 10.34 11.75 -4.74
C GLY A 163 9.44 11.25 -5.86
N GLY A 164 8.52 12.12 -6.27
CA GLY A 164 7.61 11.80 -7.35
C GLY A 164 7.09 13.04 -8.05
N MET A 165 6.49 12.79 -9.21
CA MET A 165 5.73 13.76 -9.97
C MET A 165 4.40 13.17 -10.39
N GLN A 166 3.35 13.99 -10.31
CA GLN A 166 2.02 13.68 -10.84
C GLN A 166 1.56 14.84 -11.71
N ALA A 167 1.18 14.53 -12.95
CA ALA A 167 0.74 15.51 -13.94
C ALA A 167 -0.51 15.01 -14.70
N PRO A 168 -1.58 15.82 -14.79
CA PRO A 168 -2.65 15.59 -15.74
C PRO A 168 -2.12 15.86 -17.17
N ARG A 169 -2.40 14.95 -18.10
CA ARG A 169 -1.90 15.00 -19.49
C ARG A 169 -2.52 16.14 -20.30
N ALA A 170 -3.67 16.67 -19.88
CA ALA A 170 -4.44 17.69 -20.60
C ALA A 170 -4.22 19.14 -20.14
N THR A 171 -3.61 19.39 -18.98
CA THR A 171 -3.65 20.73 -18.37
C THR A 171 -2.25 21.22 -17.99
N ARG A 172 -1.75 22.24 -18.70
CA ARG A 172 -0.48 22.96 -18.42
C ARG A 172 -0.41 23.68 -17.06
N ARG A 173 -1.40 23.52 -16.16
CA ARG A 173 -1.55 24.34 -14.94
C ARG A 173 -1.35 23.62 -13.60
N TYR A 174 -1.36 22.29 -13.52
CA TYR A 174 -1.24 21.59 -12.24
C TYR A 174 -0.16 20.50 -12.31
N ARG A 175 0.95 20.72 -11.61
CA ARG A 175 2.03 19.73 -11.43
C ARG A 175 2.27 19.59 -9.94
N ARG A 176 2.02 18.40 -9.38
CA ARG A 176 2.40 18.08 -8.01
C ARG A 176 3.77 17.41 -8.03
N VAL A 177 4.73 18.02 -7.33
CA VAL A 177 6.07 17.48 -7.12
C VAL A 177 6.25 17.38 -5.62
N SER A 178 6.58 16.17 -5.15
CA SER A 178 6.90 15.92 -3.76
C SER A 178 8.29 15.30 -3.71
N ALA A 179 9.16 15.86 -2.87
CA ALA A 179 10.47 15.29 -2.57
C ALA A 179 10.68 15.45 -1.07
N ILE A 180 10.91 14.35 -0.38
CA ILE A 180 11.15 14.33 1.05
C ILE A 180 12.29 13.35 1.29
N THR A 181 13.18 13.72 2.20
CA THR A 181 14.29 12.88 2.64
C THR A 181 13.95 12.37 4.03
N SER A 182 14.04 11.06 4.24
CA SER A 182 13.92 10.46 5.57
C SER A 182 15.28 9.94 6.03
N ALA A 183 15.69 10.39 7.21
CA ALA A 183 16.80 9.86 7.96
C ALA A 183 16.25 9.26 9.26
N SER A 184 16.81 8.12 9.68
CA SER A 184 16.49 7.47 10.96
C SER A 184 17.28 8.05 12.12
#